data_AF-J3JXG3-F1
#
_entry.id   AF-J3JXG3-F1
#
_cell.length_a   1.000
_cell.length_b   1.000
_cell.length_c   1.000
_cell.angle_alpha   90.00
_cell.angle_beta   90.00
_cell.angle_gamma   90.00
#
_symmetry.space_group_name_H-M   'P 1'
#
loop_
_entity.id
_entity.type
_entity.pdbx_description
1 polymer ?
#
loop_
_entity_poly.entity_id
_entity_poly.type
_entity_poly.pdbx_seq_one_letter_code
_entity_poly.pdbx_strand_id
1 'polypeptide(L)'
;MILLWGPTTALRLYRNRFNNVFSLVSLYSARRYSKNTLTPSGSSQKFQVDTNVKPLSEKVKETTKTTSYFAIILVGLGITGGLVYTVFNELFSGKSPNNIYSKAATRCIEFPQVSDKLGYPISAFGEETRRGRRQHVSHGFYLDKEGHKHIRMKFHLKGTAHSGTAHLDMVETDSGNYEYRFLFVEVDDMFKTVIVIEDNRNKMRSSIQSSDFDLQL
;
A
#
# COMPACT_ATOMS: atom_id res chain seq x y z
N MET A 1 -48.61 31.50 -28.22
CA MET A 1 -49.17 30.28 -27.60
C MET A 1 -49.06 29.13 -28.60
N ILE A 2 -47.90 28.47 -28.65
CA ILE A 2 -47.68 27.16 -29.30
C ILE A 2 -46.65 26.45 -28.42
N LEU A 3 -47.10 25.41 -27.70
CA LEU A 3 -46.28 24.53 -26.88
C LEU A 3 -45.76 23.40 -27.78
N LEU A 4 -44.45 23.34 -27.99
CA LEU A 4 -43.76 22.17 -28.55
C LEU A 4 -42.89 21.58 -27.43
N TRP A 5 -43.43 20.60 -26.71
CA TRP A 5 -42.66 19.71 -25.83
C TRP A 5 -42.47 18.39 -26.56
N GLY A 6 -41.23 18.15 -27.01
CA GLY A 6 -40.73 16.85 -27.44
C GLY A 6 -40.30 16.00 -26.23
N PRO A 7 -40.06 14.69 -26.44
CA PRO A 7 -40.27 13.65 -25.44
C PRO A 7 -39.25 13.66 -24.30
N THR A 8 -39.76 13.87 -23.09
CA THR A 8 -39.12 13.48 -21.83
C THR A 8 -39.10 11.95 -21.73
N THR A 9 -38.02 11.30 -22.18
CA THR A 9 -37.67 9.90 -21.82
C THR A 9 -36.24 9.57 -22.27
N ALA A 10 -35.23 10.30 -21.81
CA ALA A 10 -33.83 9.91 -22.02
C ALA A 10 -32.88 10.51 -20.98
N LEU A 11 -33.16 10.29 -19.70
CA LEU A 11 -32.14 10.37 -18.65
C LEU A 11 -32.21 9.09 -17.82
N ARG A 12 -31.02 8.55 -17.52
CA ARG A 12 -30.74 7.30 -16.80
C ARG A 12 -31.04 6.09 -17.68
N LEU A 13 -30.06 5.31 -18.14
CA LEU A 13 -29.00 4.70 -17.37
C LEU A 13 -27.89 4.25 -18.34
N TYR A 14 -26.73 4.90 -18.30
CA TYR A 14 -25.50 4.21 -18.71
C TYR A 14 -24.41 4.49 -17.68
N ARG A 15 -24.66 3.93 -16.51
CA ARG A 15 -23.66 3.73 -15.46
C ARG A 15 -23.78 2.28 -15.04
N ASN A 16 -22.85 1.45 -15.51
CA ASN A 16 -22.16 0.44 -14.71
C ASN A 16 -21.27 -0.44 -15.60
N ARG A 17 -20.04 0.03 -15.77
CA ARG A 17 -18.85 -0.82 -15.85
C ARG A 17 -18.40 -1.06 -14.41
N PHE A 18 -17.88 -2.26 -14.11
CA PHE A 18 -17.26 -2.70 -12.85
C PHE A 18 -18.17 -3.07 -11.69
N ASN A 19 -18.81 -4.23 -11.76
CA ASN A 19 -19.11 -5.06 -10.58
C ASN A 19 -19.24 -6.53 -11.02
N ASN A 20 -18.11 -7.18 -11.32
CA ASN A 20 -18.09 -8.60 -11.67
C ASN A 20 -16.99 -9.40 -10.93
N VAL A 21 -16.52 -8.91 -9.78
CA VAL A 21 -15.58 -9.66 -8.92
C VAL A 21 -16.09 -9.83 -7.47
N PHE A 22 -17.22 -9.22 -7.10
CA PHE A 22 -17.81 -9.35 -5.76
C PHE A 22 -19.13 -10.16 -5.72
N SER A 23 -19.37 -11.03 -6.70
CA SER A 23 -20.61 -11.85 -6.76
C SER A 23 -20.45 -13.31 -6.29
N LEU A 24 -19.27 -13.74 -5.85
CA LEU A 24 -19.05 -15.13 -5.39
C LEU A 24 -18.94 -15.30 -3.86
N VAL A 25 -19.13 -14.22 -3.09
CA VAL A 25 -19.17 -14.28 -1.62
C VAL A 25 -20.61 -14.29 -1.07
N SER A 26 -21.62 -14.11 -1.94
CA SER A 26 -23.04 -13.97 -1.53
C SER A 26 -23.86 -15.28 -1.53
N LEU A 27 -23.33 -16.38 -2.06
CA LEU A 27 -24.09 -17.64 -2.22
C LEU A 27 -23.82 -18.72 -1.17
N TYR A 28 -23.19 -18.38 -0.04
CA TYR A 28 -22.96 -19.32 1.06
C TYR A 28 -23.72 -19.01 2.36
N SER A 29 -24.51 -17.93 2.43
CA SER A 29 -25.21 -17.52 3.67
C SER A 29 -26.71 -17.85 3.71
N ALA A 30 -27.16 -18.90 3.01
CA ALA A 30 -28.54 -19.40 3.12
C ALA A 30 -28.58 -20.85 3.65
N ARG A 31 -28.08 -21.08 4.86
CA ARG A 31 -28.48 -22.25 5.67
C ARG A 31 -29.21 -21.77 6.91
N ARG A 32 -30.53 -22.01 6.88
CA ARG A 32 -31.52 -22.03 7.96
C ARG A 32 -31.01 -21.64 9.35
N TYR A 33 -31.50 -20.51 9.82
CA TYR A 33 -31.56 -20.14 11.23
C TYR A 33 -32.45 -21.16 11.96
N SER A 34 -31.86 -22.15 12.63
CA SER A 34 -32.55 -23.03 13.59
C SER A 34 -32.37 -22.43 14.98
N LYS A 35 -33.47 -21.93 15.56
CA LYS A 35 -33.53 -21.46 16.94
C LYS A 35 -33.24 -22.65 17.88
N ASN A 36 -32.06 -22.68 18.49
CA ASN A 36 -31.85 -23.45 19.71
C ASN A 36 -31.85 -22.45 20.88
N THR A 37 -32.98 -22.42 21.57
CA THR A 37 -33.16 -21.79 22.87
C THR A 37 -32.23 -22.44 23.90
N LEU A 38 -31.43 -21.60 24.55
CA LEU A 38 -30.61 -21.95 25.70
C LEU A 38 -31.54 -22.29 26.88
N THR A 39 -31.58 -23.55 27.29
CA THR A 39 -32.01 -23.94 28.63
C THR A 39 -30.76 -24.08 29.51
N PRO A 40 -30.68 -23.36 30.65
CA PRO A 40 -29.63 -23.58 31.62
C PRO A 40 -30.01 -24.81 32.44
N SER A 41 -29.12 -25.80 32.53
CA SER A 41 -29.24 -26.83 33.56
C SER A 41 -27.86 -27.09 34.13
N GLY A 42 -27.66 -26.49 35.30
CA GLY A 42 -26.56 -26.82 36.18
C GLY A 42 -26.65 -28.27 36.67
N SER A 43 -25.48 -28.76 37.07
CA SER A 43 -25.24 -29.83 38.02
C SER A 43 -26.10 -31.09 37.92
N SER A 44 -25.48 -32.20 37.51
CA SER A 44 -25.41 -33.37 38.38
C SER A 44 -24.35 -34.34 37.85
N GLN A 45 -23.32 -34.49 38.67
CA GLN A 45 -22.48 -35.67 38.73
C GLN A 45 -23.34 -36.92 38.52
N LYS A 46 -23.17 -37.62 37.40
CA LYS A 46 -23.41 -39.06 37.36
C LYS A 46 -22.08 -39.75 37.25
N PHE A 47 -21.49 -39.99 38.42
CA PHE A 47 -20.67 -41.17 38.65
C PHE A 47 -21.57 -42.39 38.36
N GLN A 48 -21.62 -42.81 37.10
CA GLN A 48 -22.09 -44.13 36.72
C GLN A 48 -20.85 -44.95 36.42
N VAL A 49 -20.52 -45.83 37.36
CA VAL A 49 -19.61 -46.95 37.16
C VAL A 49 -20.33 -47.90 36.22
N ASP A 50 -20.23 -47.65 34.91
CA ASP A 50 -20.55 -48.64 33.91
C ASP A 50 -19.27 -49.44 33.62
N THR A 51 -19.22 -50.63 34.21
CA THR A 51 -18.25 -51.70 33.94
C THR A 51 -18.45 -52.31 32.54
N ASN A 52 -18.43 -51.47 31.51
CA ASN A 52 -18.23 -51.89 30.14
C ASN A 52 -17.26 -50.92 29.48
N VAL A 53 -15.97 -51.25 29.57
CA VAL A 53 -14.88 -50.61 28.85
C VAL A 53 -15.09 -50.79 27.35
N LYS A 54 -16.00 -49.99 26.76
CA LYS A 54 -15.93 -49.67 25.34
C LYS A 54 -14.57 -49.02 25.14
N PRO A 55 -13.68 -49.61 24.32
CA PRO A 55 -12.31 -49.18 24.29
C PRO A 55 -12.26 -47.72 23.84
N LEU A 56 -11.42 -46.93 24.51
CA LEU A 56 -11.10 -45.54 24.17
C LEU A 56 -10.82 -45.33 22.66
N SER A 57 -10.53 -46.40 21.93
CA SER A 57 -10.24 -46.45 20.51
C SER A 57 -11.42 -46.08 19.59
N GLU A 58 -12.68 -46.19 20.02
CA GLU A 58 -13.82 -45.87 19.14
C GLU A 58 -14.14 -44.37 19.14
N LYS A 59 -14.01 -43.70 20.30
CA LYS A 59 -14.25 -42.26 20.44
C LYS A 59 -13.15 -41.40 19.84
N VAL A 60 -11.93 -41.95 19.70
CA VAL A 60 -10.82 -41.30 18.99
C VAL A 60 -11.01 -41.36 17.46
N LYS A 61 -11.75 -42.35 16.94
CA LYS A 61 -11.97 -42.51 15.48
C LYS A 61 -12.89 -41.45 14.89
N GLU A 62 -13.80 -40.87 15.69
CA GLU A 62 -14.72 -39.84 15.20
C GLU A 62 -14.05 -38.46 15.09
N THR A 63 -13.11 -38.13 15.97
CA THR A 63 -12.39 -36.85 15.97
C THR A 63 -11.40 -36.71 14.81
N THR A 64 -10.95 -37.83 14.23
CA THR A 64 -10.02 -37.85 13.10
C THR A 64 -10.63 -37.29 11.80
N LYS A 65 -11.96 -37.32 11.64
CA LYS A 65 -12.62 -36.88 10.40
C LYS A 65 -12.59 -35.37 10.20
N THR A 66 -12.46 -34.57 11.26
CA THR A 66 -12.36 -33.11 11.22
C THR A 66 -10.95 -32.59 10.93
N THR A 67 -9.91 -33.42 11.15
CA THR A 67 -8.51 -33.05 10.95
C THR A 67 -8.15 -32.82 9.49
N SER A 68 -8.80 -33.54 8.56
CA SER A 68 -8.53 -33.42 7.12
C SER A 68 -8.88 -32.05 6.55
N TYR A 69 -10.03 -31.50 6.94
CA TYR A 69 -10.45 -30.16 6.50
C TYR A 69 -9.51 -29.07 7.04
N PHE A 70 -9.06 -29.19 8.29
CA PHE A 70 -8.11 -28.26 8.87
C PHE A 70 -6.75 -28.29 8.15
N ALA A 71 -6.27 -29.48 7.78
CA ALA A 71 -5.04 -29.61 6.99
C ALA A 71 -5.14 -28.88 5.63
N ILE A 72 -6.27 -29.04 4.92
CA ILE A 72 -6.51 -28.35 3.65
C ILE A 72 -6.55 -26.83 3.84
N ILE A 73 -7.21 -26.35 4.90
CA ILE A 73 -7.28 -24.92 5.22
C ILE A 73 -5.88 -24.36 5.51
N LEU A 74 -5.06 -25.06 6.30
CA LEU A 74 -3.69 -24.64 6.60
C LEU A 74 -2.81 -24.58 5.35
N VAL A 75 -2.91 -25.57 4.46
CA VAL A 75 -2.18 -25.56 3.18
C VAL A 75 -2.62 -24.37 2.32
N GLY A 76 -3.92 -24.12 2.21
CA GLY A 76 -4.46 -22.98 1.48
C GLY A 76 -3.96 -21.64 2.03
N LEU A 77 -4.03 -21.45 3.36
CA LEU A 77 -3.53 -20.26 4.02
C LEU A 77 -2.00 -20.11 3.90
N GLY A 78 -1.26 -21.22 3.88
CA GLY A 78 0.19 -21.21 3.66
C GLY A 78 0.55 -20.71 2.27
N ILE A 79 -0.09 -21.24 1.22
CA ILE A 79 0.17 -20.84 -0.17
C ILE A 79 -0.29 -19.39 -0.39
N THR A 80 -1.52 -19.06 0.00
CA THR A 80 -2.07 -17.71 -0.16
C THR A 80 -1.30 -16.70 0.68
N GLY A 81 -0.99 -17.02 1.94
CA GLY A 81 -0.21 -16.18 2.83
C GLY A 81 1.22 -15.96 2.32
N GLY A 82 1.87 -17.00 1.80
CA GLY A 82 3.19 -16.89 1.17
C GLY A 82 3.19 -15.96 -0.05
N LEU A 83 2.23 -16.11 -0.96
CA LEU A 83 2.13 -15.24 -2.14
C LEU A 83 1.83 -13.78 -1.76
N VAL A 84 0.91 -13.58 -0.82
CA VAL A 84 0.63 -12.24 -0.29
C VAL A 84 1.89 -11.67 0.34
N TYR A 85 2.62 -12.44 1.16
CA TYR A 85 3.85 -12.00 1.78
C TYR A 85 4.92 -11.60 0.77
N THR A 86 5.17 -12.40 -0.27
CA THR A 86 6.20 -12.08 -1.28
C THR A 86 5.85 -10.83 -2.08
N VAL A 87 4.60 -10.69 -2.52
CA VAL A 87 4.14 -9.51 -3.26
C VAL A 87 4.14 -8.26 -2.39
N PHE A 88 3.68 -8.37 -1.13
CA PHE A 88 3.75 -7.25 -0.19
C PHE A 88 5.20 -6.88 0.11
N ASN A 89 6.09 -7.86 0.32
CA ASN A 89 7.48 -7.56 0.55
C ASN A 89 8.09 -6.85 -0.66
N GLU A 90 7.85 -7.31 -1.89
CA GLU A 90 8.40 -6.68 -3.11
C GLU A 90 7.82 -5.29 -3.38
N LEU A 91 6.51 -5.10 -3.19
CA LEU A 91 5.86 -3.81 -3.43
C LEU A 91 6.13 -2.80 -2.31
N PHE A 92 6.31 -3.26 -1.06
CA PHE A 92 6.55 -2.36 0.07
C PHE A 92 8.02 -2.30 0.51
N SER A 93 8.93 -3.09 -0.09
CA SER A 93 10.38 -3.06 0.18
C SER A 93 11.02 -1.81 -0.39
N GLY A 94 10.70 -0.62 0.10
CA GLY A 94 11.40 0.64 -0.20
C GLY A 94 11.39 1.12 -1.67
N LYS A 95 11.06 0.26 -2.63
CA LYS A 95 11.18 0.48 -4.08
C LYS A 95 9.92 1.05 -4.70
N SER A 96 8.79 0.96 -4.01
CA SER A 96 7.55 1.55 -4.50
C SER A 96 7.57 3.08 -4.42
N PRO A 97 7.07 3.77 -5.47
CA PRO A 97 6.93 5.22 -5.48
C PRO A 97 6.19 5.78 -4.26
N ASN A 98 5.20 5.08 -3.73
CA ASN A 98 4.43 5.57 -2.58
C ASN A 98 5.25 5.55 -1.28
N ASN A 99 6.13 4.56 -1.11
CA ASN A 99 7.01 4.48 0.05
C ASN A 99 8.08 5.57 -0.03
N ILE A 100 8.68 5.75 -1.21
CA ILE A 100 9.64 6.83 -1.49
C ILE A 100 9.01 8.20 -1.21
N TYR A 101 7.80 8.44 -1.73
CA TYR A 101 7.05 9.66 -1.45
C TYR A 101 6.82 9.89 0.04
N SER A 102 6.34 8.87 0.76
CA SER A 102 6.03 9.01 2.19
C SER A 102 7.28 9.34 2.99
N LYS A 103 8.41 8.67 2.71
CA LYS A 103 9.70 8.95 3.35
C LYS A 103 10.20 10.36 3.01
N ALA A 104 10.16 10.76 1.74
CA ALA A 104 10.61 12.08 1.30
C ALA A 104 9.74 13.20 1.88
N ALA A 105 8.42 13.01 1.95
CA ALA A 105 7.50 13.98 2.54
C ALA A 105 7.79 14.20 4.03
N THR A 106 7.94 13.12 4.81
CA THR A 106 8.35 13.21 6.22
C THR A 106 9.68 13.94 6.37
N ARG A 107 10.68 13.58 5.54
CA ARG A 107 12.00 14.24 5.53
C ARG A 107 11.90 15.75 5.27
N CYS A 108 11.03 16.17 4.35
CA CYS A 108 10.81 17.59 4.06
C CYS A 108 10.12 18.32 5.22
N ILE A 109 9.13 17.69 5.86
CA ILE A 109 8.37 18.28 6.97
C ILE A 109 9.25 18.44 8.22
N GLU A 110 10.12 17.46 8.49
CA GLU A 110 11.06 17.48 9.62
C GLU A 110 12.21 18.49 9.42
N PHE A 111 12.48 18.93 8.19
CA PHE A 111 13.58 19.85 7.91
C PHE A 111 13.24 21.27 8.38
N PRO A 112 13.99 21.86 9.34
CA PRO A 112 13.61 23.11 9.98
C PRO A 112 13.39 24.26 8.99
N GLN A 113 14.29 24.42 8.02
CA GLN A 113 14.19 25.52 7.04
C GLN A 113 12.93 25.42 6.16
N VAL A 114 12.49 24.20 5.82
CA VAL A 114 11.25 23.99 5.08
C VAL A 114 10.07 24.31 5.98
N SER A 115 10.08 23.82 7.22
CA SER A 115 8.98 24.04 8.16
C SER A 115 8.80 25.52 8.54
N ASP A 116 9.89 26.27 8.68
CA ASP A 116 9.89 27.70 9.00
C ASP A 116 9.34 28.53 7.84
N LYS A 117 9.64 28.13 6.60
CA LYS A 117 9.20 28.84 5.39
C LYS A 117 7.75 28.54 5.02
N LEU A 118 7.33 27.29 5.12
CA LEU A 118 5.97 26.87 4.75
C LEU A 118 4.96 27.16 5.85
N GLY A 119 5.36 27.01 7.12
CA GLY A 119 4.50 27.17 8.29
C GLY A 119 3.60 25.97 8.57
N TYR A 120 3.45 25.61 9.85
CA TYR A 120 2.57 24.52 10.29
C TYR A 120 1.08 24.91 10.23
N PRO A 121 0.17 23.94 9.99
CA PRO A 121 0.41 22.55 9.59
C PRO A 121 0.80 22.41 8.10
N ILE A 122 1.70 21.45 7.80
CA ILE A 122 2.20 21.18 6.44
C ILE A 122 1.52 19.93 5.89
N SER A 123 0.92 20.06 4.70
CA SER A 123 0.30 18.94 3.97
C SER A 123 1.09 18.65 2.70
N ALA A 124 1.45 17.38 2.50
CA ALA A 124 2.04 16.90 1.25
C ALA A 124 0.95 16.30 0.34
N PHE A 125 1.04 16.53 -0.96
CA PHE A 125 0.11 15.96 -1.94
C PHE A 125 0.79 15.74 -3.31
N GLY A 126 0.21 14.85 -4.12
CA GLY A 126 0.67 14.56 -5.47
C GLY A 126 0.28 15.63 -6.48
N GLU A 127 0.41 15.32 -7.78
CA GLU A 127 -0.02 16.23 -8.84
C GLU A 127 -1.54 16.42 -8.85
N GLU A 128 -1.94 17.66 -9.11
CA GLU A 128 -3.33 18.02 -9.28
C GLU A 128 -3.78 17.71 -10.71
N THR A 129 -4.71 16.76 -10.84
CA THR A 129 -5.37 16.52 -12.12
C THR A 129 -6.20 17.74 -12.54
N ARG A 130 -6.51 17.88 -13.83
CA ARG A 130 -7.42 18.94 -14.35
C ARG A 130 -8.78 19.01 -13.64
N ARG A 131 -9.19 17.93 -12.95
CA ARG A 131 -10.44 17.83 -12.18
C ARG A 131 -10.24 17.99 -10.66
N GLY A 132 -9.08 18.45 -10.20
CA GLY A 132 -8.79 18.73 -8.78
C GLY A 132 -8.47 17.52 -7.91
N ARG A 133 -8.30 16.31 -8.48
CA ARG A 133 -7.86 15.13 -7.70
C ARG A 133 -6.34 15.19 -7.49
N ARG A 134 -5.88 14.86 -6.27
CA ARG A 134 -4.47 14.93 -5.83
C ARG A 134 -3.90 13.56 -5.43
N GLN A 135 -4.37 12.50 -6.08
CA GLN A 135 -4.17 11.11 -5.62
C GLN A 135 -2.86 10.48 -6.13
N HIS A 136 -2.23 11.04 -7.16
CA HIS A 136 -1.07 10.43 -7.80
C HIS A 136 0.14 11.35 -7.71
N VAL A 137 1.26 10.79 -7.28
CA VAL A 137 2.55 11.48 -7.27
C VAL A 137 3.22 11.29 -8.62
N SER A 138 3.75 12.37 -9.18
CA SER A 138 4.49 12.36 -10.45
C SER A 138 5.82 11.67 -10.25
N HIS A 139 6.01 10.53 -10.88
CA HIS A 139 7.23 9.76 -10.79
C HIS A 139 7.60 9.20 -12.16
N GLY A 140 8.90 9.07 -12.42
CA GLY A 140 9.43 8.50 -13.66
C GLY A 140 10.69 7.70 -13.38
N PHE A 141 10.76 6.51 -13.94
CA PHE A 141 11.97 5.69 -13.93
C PHE A 141 12.77 5.95 -15.20
N TYR A 142 14.09 6.06 -15.06
CA TYR A 142 15.00 6.14 -16.19
C TYR A 142 16.30 5.41 -15.87
N LEU A 143 17.05 5.05 -16.90
CA LEU A 143 18.36 4.44 -16.78
C LEU A 143 19.41 5.50 -17.10
N ASP A 144 20.47 5.57 -16.31
CA ASP A 144 21.63 6.40 -16.65
C ASP A 144 22.47 5.70 -17.74
N LYS A 145 23.47 6.41 -18.27
CA LYS A 145 24.40 5.89 -19.28
C LYS A 145 25.18 4.66 -18.80
N GLU A 146 25.39 4.56 -17.50
CA GLU A 146 26.06 3.45 -16.82
C GLU A 146 25.10 2.28 -16.49
N GLY A 147 23.80 2.41 -16.81
CA GLY A 147 22.80 1.36 -16.60
C GLY A 147 22.14 1.35 -15.22
N HIS A 148 22.53 2.25 -14.31
CA HIS A 148 21.88 2.39 -13.00
C HIS A 148 20.44 2.89 -13.15
N LYS A 149 19.52 2.32 -12.37
CA LYS A 149 18.11 2.69 -12.37
C LYS A 149 17.87 3.88 -11.46
N HIS A 150 17.30 4.93 -12.02
CA HIS A 150 16.90 6.13 -11.31
C HIS A 150 15.39 6.22 -11.19
N ILE A 151 14.96 6.90 -10.12
CA ILE A 151 13.59 7.36 -9.96
C ILE A 151 13.61 8.86 -9.66
N ARG A 152 12.98 9.64 -10.53
CA ARG A 152 12.70 11.05 -10.31
C ARG A 152 11.26 11.22 -9.91
N MET A 153 11.01 12.04 -8.91
CA MET A 153 9.67 12.31 -8.42
C MET A 153 9.48 13.77 -8.07
N LYS A 154 8.25 14.25 -8.28
CA LYS A 154 7.81 15.59 -7.91
C LYS A 154 6.51 15.50 -7.12
N PHE A 155 6.44 16.24 -6.03
CA PHE A 155 5.22 16.40 -5.25
C PHE A 155 5.12 17.81 -4.68
N HIS A 156 3.96 18.15 -4.14
CA HIS A 156 3.66 19.48 -3.65
C HIS A 156 3.49 19.47 -2.13
N LEU A 157 3.94 20.54 -1.51
CA LEU A 157 3.82 20.82 -0.08
C LEU A 157 3.00 22.11 0.06
N LYS A 158 2.09 22.13 1.03
CA LYS A 158 1.32 23.32 1.38
C LYS A 158 1.37 23.51 2.88
N GLY A 159 1.95 24.63 3.30
CA GLY A 159 1.82 25.12 4.66
C GLY A 159 0.79 26.26 4.75
N THR A 160 0.77 26.89 5.91
CA THR A 160 -0.10 28.05 6.20
C THR A 160 0.41 29.35 5.59
N ALA A 161 1.73 29.51 5.47
CA ALA A 161 2.37 30.69 4.93
C ALA A 161 2.61 30.57 3.42
N HIS A 162 3.28 29.50 2.98
CA HIS A 162 3.66 29.30 1.58
C HIS A 162 3.36 27.87 1.12
N SER A 163 3.22 27.70 -0.20
CA SER A 163 3.33 26.39 -0.86
C SER A 163 4.75 26.17 -1.37
N GLY A 164 5.06 24.93 -1.71
CA GLY A 164 6.29 24.59 -2.37
C GLY A 164 6.16 23.30 -3.17
N THR A 165 7.13 23.08 -4.05
CA THR A 165 7.26 21.87 -4.86
C THR A 165 8.55 21.17 -4.49
N ALA A 166 8.44 19.92 -4.03
CA ALA A 166 9.56 19.08 -3.72
C ALA A 166 9.98 18.28 -4.95
N HIS A 167 11.28 18.29 -5.23
CA HIS A 167 11.91 17.53 -6.28
C HIS A 167 12.90 16.56 -5.68
N LEU A 168 12.80 15.29 -6.06
CA LEU A 168 13.75 14.27 -5.65
C LEU A 168 14.18 13.41 -6.81
N ASP A 169 15.38 12.86 -6.66
CA ASP A 169 16.00 11.93 -7.56
C ASP A 169 16.78 10.92 -6.73
N MET A 170 16.47 9.64 -6.92
CA MET A 170 17.14 8.54 -6.23
C MET A 170 17.75 7.59 -7.25
N VAL A 171 18.89 7.01 -6.89
CA VAL A 171 19.61 6.01 -7.68
C VAL A 171 19.56 4.67 -6.95
N GLU A 172 19.41 3.58 -7.70
CA GLU A 172 19.54 2.22 -7.17
C GLU A 172 21.03 1.88 -7.04
N THR A 173 21.49 1.71 -5.81
CA THR A 173 22.83 1.21 -5.47
C THR A 173 22.92 -0.28 -5.80
N ASP A 174 24.13 -0.81 -5.98
CA ASP A 174 24.38 -2.24 -6.26
C ASP A 174 23.81 -3.19 -5.20
N SER A 175 23.61 -2.70 -3.97
CA SER A 175 22.92 -3.42 -2.89
C SER A 175 21.40 -3.53 -3.09
N GLY A 176 20.85 -2.95 -4.16
CA GLY A 176 19.41 -2.91 -4.46
C GLY A 176 18.63 -1.89 -3.62
N ASN A 177 19.30 -0.99 -2.91
CA ASN A 177 18.69 0.08 -2.13
C ASN A 177 18.61 1.38 -2.94
N TYR A 178 17.60 2.20 -2.68
CA TYR A 178 17.51 3.54 -3.27
C TYR A 178 18.16 4.58 -2.36
N GLU A 179 19.10 5.33 -2.92
CA GLU A 179 19.77 6.44 -2.24
C GLU A 179 19.45 7.77 -2.92
N TYR A 180 19.27 8.83 -2.13
CA TYR A 180 19.01 10.17 -2.66
C TYR A 180 20.25 10.70 -3.37
N ARG A 181 20.11 10.95 -4.68
CA ARG A 181 21.05 11.78 -5.43
C ARG A 181 20.86 13.25 -5.04
N PHE A 182 19.60 13.69 -4.98
CA PHE A 182 19.22 14.97 -4.39
C PHE A 182 17.78 14.96 -3.90
N LEU A 183 17.50 15.81 -2.92
CA LEU A 183 16.18 16.16 -2.43
C LEU A 183 16.17 17.66 -2.11
N PHE A 184 15.33 18.43 -2.79
CA PHE A 184 15.18 19.86 -2.53
C PHE A 184 13.72 20.29 -2.67
N VAL A 185 13.39 21.42 -2.03
CA VAL A 185 12.07 22.04 -2.08
C VAL A 185 12.22 23.43 -2.67
N GLU A 186 11.51 23.69 -3.77
CA GLU A 186 11.29 25.04 -4.30
C GLU A 186 10.07 25.63 -3.59
N VAL A 187 10.26 26.71 -2.84
CA VAL A 187 9.17 27.41 -2.16
C VAL A 187 8.55 28.41 -3.15
N ASP A 188 7.23 28.41 -3.25
CA ASP A 188 6.47 29.36 -4.06
C ASP A 188 6.36 30.72 -3.34
N ASP A 189 7.49 31.30 -2.97
CA ASP A 189 7.58 32.68 -2.48
C ASP A 189 7.89 33.64 -3.65
N MET A 190 7.97 34.93 -3.36
CA MET A 190 8.27 35.96 -4.36
C MET A 190 9.64 35.74 -5.06
N PHE A 191 10.58 35.07 -4.40
CA PHE A 191 11.95 34.87 -4.89
C PHE A 191 12.23 33.43 -5.37
N LYS A 192 11.25 32.54 -5.29
CA LYS A 192 11.38 31.10 -5.56
C LYS A 192 12.55 30.47 -4.82
N THR A 193 12.60 30.67 -3.50
CA THR A 193 13.69 30.14 -2.66
C THR A 193 13.78 28.61 -2.78
N VAL A 194 14.98 28.10 -3.10
CA VAL A 194 15.24 26.65 -3.13
C VAL A 194 15.96 26.22 -1.86
N ILE A 195 15.39 25.24 -1.17
CA ILE A 195 15.93 24.66 0.06
C ILE A 195 16.44 23.26 -0.26
N VAL A 196 17.74 23.03 -0.14
CA VAL A 196 18.37 21.74 -0.40
C VAL A 196 18.43 20.95 0.90
N ILE A 197 17.78 19.78 0.93
CA ILE A 197 17.72 18.91 2.10
C ILE A 197 18.85 17.88 2.03
N GLU A 198 19.00 17.23 0.87
CA GLU A 198 20.08 16.30 0.61
C GLU A 198 20.67 16.57 -0.79
N ASP A 199 22.00 16.66 -0.86
CA ASP A 199 22.74 16.74 -2.13
C ASP A 199 23.95 15.81 -2.06
N ASN A 200 23.82 14.66 -2.73
CA ASN A 200 24.88 13.66 -2.86
C ASN A 200 25.39 13.56 -4.29
N ARG A 201 25.11 14.55 -5.15
CA ARG A 201 25.49 14.52 -6.58
C ARG A 201 26.99 14.28 -6.78
N ASN A 202 27.82 14.90 -5.94
CA ASN A 202 29.27 14.78 -6.02
C ASN A 202 29.77 13.43 -5.49
N LYS A 203 29.20 12.94 -4.39
CA LYS A 203 29.58 11.64 -3.79
C LYS A 203 29.27 10.48 -4.72
N MET A 204 28.09 10.52 -5.34
CA MET A 204 27.66 9.50 -6.30
C MET A 204 28.52 9.52 -7.56
N ARG A 205 28.95 10.70 -8.03
CA ARG A 205 29.87 10.80 -9.18
C ARG A 205 31.24 10.19 -8.87
N SER A 206 31.75 10.38 -7.65
CA SER A 206 33.04 9.79 -7.26
C SER A 206 33.00 8.26 -7.12
N SER A 207 31.90 7.69 -6.62
CA SER A 207 31.77 6.22 -6.48
C SER A 207 31.69 5.51 -7.84
N ILE A 208 30.97 6.12 -8.78
CA ILE A 208 30.87 5.64 -10.16
C ILE A 208 32.23 5.68 -10.86
N GLN A 209 32.99 6.77 -10.66
CA GLN A 209 34.29 6.90 -11.30
C GLN A 209 35.31 5.90 -10.74
N SER A 210 35.23 5.51 -9.46
CA SER A 210 36.10 4.47 -8.89
C SER A 210 35.83 3.06 -9.45
N SER A 211 34.57 2.69 -9.70
CA SER A 211 34.24 1.37 -10.24
C SER A 211 34.74 1.17 -11.68
N ASP A 212 34.75 2.24 -12.48
CA ASP A 212 35.28 2.18 -13.86
C ASP A 212 36.80 1.94 -13.90
N PHE A 213 37.55 2.43 -12.89
CA PHE A 213 38.99 2.20 -12.79
C PHE A 213 39.34 0.76 -12.40
N ASP A 214 38.51 0.11 -11.59
CA ASP A 214 38.73 -1.27 -11.15
C ASP A 214 38.41 -2.32 -12.24
N LEU A 215 37.61 -1.96 -13.25
CA LEU A 215 37.25 -2.84 -14.38
C LEU A 215 38.24 -2.77 -15.57
N GLN A 216 39.30 -1.96 -15.47
CA GLN A 216 40.35 -1.84 -16.49
C GLN A 216 41.70 -2.46 -16.08
N LEU A 217 41.73 -3.16 -14.94
CA LEU A 217 42.87 -3.97 -14.45
C LEU A 217 42.54 -5.46 -14.51
#